data_AF-A0A929VAJ7-F1
#
_entry.id   AF-A0A929VAJ7-F1
#
_cell.length_a   1.000
_cell.length_b   1.000
_cell.length_c   1.000
_cell.angle_alpha   90.00
_cell.angle_beta   90.00
_cell.angle_gamma   90.00
#
_symmetry.space_group_name_H-M   'P 1'
#
loop_
_entity.id
_entity.type
_entity.pdbx_description
1 polymer ?
#
loop_
_entity_poly.entity_id
_entity_poly.type
_entity_poly.pdbx_seq_one_letter_code
_entity_poly.pdbx_strand_id
1 'polypeptide(L)'
;MELLKTVKRRTFWSELVYYVLNIGLAATLLVIAQAFQTPFPALALVVLSKWRIIAVRPRFWWANIQANLVDLTVGIGVVGLMYLPTSVFYFRVALAVLYAIWLVVIKPMSKRWQVAMQSLIAIFVGVTALMVVSYEWPVSVVVILMFLIGYSSARHFLHSYDEEQTVLLSAIWGLVFAELGWLSYYWTYSYGKSLFGGVSQVTIILLLFSLVASKAYQSYNKHKAIRFSDISAPMILTIGIILVMLVFLNSVVI
;
A
#
# COMPACT_ATOMS: atom_id res chain seq x y z
N MET A 1 -38.68 -19.79 10.52
CA MET A 1 -37.34 -19.18 10.32
C MET A 1 -37.22 -18.53 8.94
N GLU A 2 -38.12 -17.62 8.57
CA GLU A 2 -38.03 -16.88 7.28
C GLU A 2 -38.08 -15.35 7.44
N LEU A 3 -38.35 -14.83 8.64
CA LEU A 3 -38.39 -13.38 8.92
C LEU A 3 -37.02 -12.74 9.17
N LEU A 4 -35.93 -13.51 9.14
CA LEU A 4 -34.54 -12.99 9.23
C LEU A 4 -33.88 -12.82 7.85
N LYS A 5 -34.62 -13.09 6.76
CA LYS A 5 -34.20 -12.85 5.37
C LYS A 5 -34.78 -11.56 4.80
N THR A 6 -35.14 -10.58 5.63
CA THR A 6 -35.35 -9.20 5.17
C THR A 6 -34.01 -8.61 4.75
N VAL A 7 -33.71 -8.88 3.49
CA VAL A 7 -32.59 -8.43 2.69
C VAL A 7 -32.23 -7.00 3.08
N LYS A 8 -31.02 -6.88 3.65
CA LYS A 8 -30.24 -5.68 3.90
C LYS A 8 -30.03 -4.89 2.60
N ARG A 9 -31.11 -4.32 2.04
CA ARG A 9 -31.03 -3.35 0.94
C ARG A 9 -30.34 -2.13 1.51
N ARG A 10 -29.10 -1.89 1.08
CA ARG A 10 -28.50 -0.57 1.28
C ARG A 10 -29.44 0.44 0.64
N THR A 11 -29.92 1.40 1.41
CA THR A 11 -30.76 2.46 0.87
C THR A 11 -29.96 3.24 -0.15
N PHE A 12 -30.60 3.65 -1.26
CA PHE A 12 -29.98 4.50 -2.30
C PHE A 12 -29.22 5.69 -1.66
N TRP A 13 -29.82 6.30 -0.64
CA TRP A 13 -29.22 7.36 0.16
C TRP A 13 -27.91 6.95 0.86
N SER A 14 -27.83 5.75 1.42
CA SER A 14 -26.60 5.26 2.05
C SER A 14 -25.49 5.05 1.02
N GLU A 15 -25.81 4.62 -0.20
CA GLU A 15 -24.82 4.45 -1.27
C GLU A 15 -24.37 5.80 -1.82
N LEU A 16 -25.30 6.71 -2.07
CA LEU A 16 -24.99 8.08 -2.51
C LEU A 16 -24.07 8.79 -1.52
N VAL A 17 -24.40 8.77 -0.22
CA VAL A 17 -23.56 9.35 0.83
C VAL A 17 -22.17 8.70 0.86
N TYR A 18 -22.09 7.38 0.67
CA TYR A 18 -20.82 6.68 0.58
C TYR A 18 -19.95 7.19 -0.59
N TYR A 19 -20.51 7.30 -1.80
CA TYR A 19 -19.76 7.78 -2.96
C TYR A 19 -19.36 9.26 -2.80
N VAL A 20 -20.30 10.13 -2.38
CA VAL A 20 -20.05 11.56 -2.21
C VAL A 20 -18.97 11.82 -1.17
N LEU A 21 -18.99 11.15 -0.02
CA LEU A 21 -17.97 11.35 1.01
C LEU A 21 -16.58 10.86 0.59
N ASN A 22 -16.48 9.72 -0.09
CA ASN A 22 -15.18 9.19 -0.52
C ASN A 22 -14.57 9.99 -1.67
N ILE A 23 -15.38 10.34 -2.68
CA ILE A 23 -14.94 11.20 -3.79
C ILE A 23 -14.66 12.61 -3.28
N GLY A 24 -15.51 13.12 -2.39
CA GLY A 24 -15.32 14.41 -1.73
C GLY A 24 -14.04 14.47 -0.91
N LEU A 25 -13.65 13.39 -0.22
CA LEU A 25 -12.35 13.30 0.47
C LEU A 25 -11.19 13.45 -0.52
N ALA A 26 -11.20 12.72 -1.63
CA ALA A 26 -10.15 12.81 -2.65
C ALA A 26 -10.09 14.22 -3.30
N ALA A 27 -11.24 14.82 -3.60
CA ALA A 27 -11.32 16.18 -4.12
C ALA A 27 -10.81 17.22 -3.10
N THR A 28 -11.15 17.05 -1.82
CA THR A 28 -10.67 17.94 -0.75
C THR A 28 -9.15 17.84 -0.59
N LEU A 29 -8.57 16.65 -0.68
CA LEU A 29 -7.11 16.48 -0.65
C LEU A 29 -6.44 17.20 -1.82
N LEU A 30 -7.02 17.13 -3.03
CA LEU A 30 -6.54 17.89 -4.18
C LEU A 30 -6.59 19.39 -3.93
N VAL A 31 -7.72 19.92 -3.44
CA VAL A 31 -7.88 21.35 -3.12
C VAL A 31 -6.84 21.79 -2.08
N ILE A 32 -6.65 21.01 -1.02
CA ILE A 32 -5.65 21.31 0.00
C ILE A 32 -4.24 21.31 -0.61
N ALA A 33 -3.90 20.33 -1.44
CA ALA A 33 -2.60 20.26 -2.11
C ALA A 33 -2.34 21.40 -3.12
N GLN A 34 -3.38 22.08 -3.60
CA GLN A 34 -3.22 23.30 -4.41
C GLN A 34 -3.13 24.57 -3.55
N ALA A 35 -3.93 24.65 -2.49
CA ALA A 35 -4.05 25.86 -1.69
C ALA A 35 -2.93 26.00 -0.64
N PHE A 36 -2.42 24.89 -0.12
CA PHE A 36 -1.41 24.87 0.95
C PHE A 36 -0.09 24.32 0.44
N GLN A 37 1.02 24.93 0.89
CA GLN A 37 2.38 24.49 0.55
C GLN A 37 2.88 23.35 1.45
N THR A 38 2.23 23.14 2.60
CA THR A 38 2.65 22.13 3.59
C THR A 38 1.75 20.89 3.53
N PRO A 39 2.29 19.66 3.63
CA PRO A 39 1.51 18.42 3.54
C PRO A 39 0.67 18.11 4.79
N PHE A 40 0.97 18.74 5.93
CA PHE A 40 0.38 18.40 7.23
C PHE A 40 -1.16 18.46 7.27
N PRO A 41 -1.85 19.48 6.70
CA PRO A 41 -3.32 19.50 6.69
C PRO A 41 -3.93 18.34 5.92
N ALA A 42 -3.32 17.96 4.78
CA ALA A 42 -3.77 16.82 3.98
C ALA A 42 -3.54 15.49 4.71
N LEU A 43 -2.37 15.31 5.34
CA LEU A 43 -2.08 14.13 6.16
C LEU A 43 -3.03 14.00 7.36
N ALA A 44 -3.28 15.10 8.06
CA ALA A 44 -4.24 15.13 9.16
C ALA A 44 -5.64 14.74 8.67
N LEU A 45 -6.08 15.25 7.52
CA LEU A 45 -7.37 14.90 6.94
C LEU A 45 -7.46 13.40 6.58
N VAL A 46 -6.39 12.80 6.05
CA VAL A 46 -6.36 11.34 5.78
C VAL A 46 -6.56 10.53 7.06
N VAL A 47 -5.86 10.89 8.14
CA VAL A 47 -6.01 10.20 9.44
C VAL A 47 -7.40 10.42 10.03
N LEU A 48 -7.90 11.66 10.03
CA LEU A 48 -9.23 12.02 10.52
C LEU A 48 -10.35 11.34 9.72
N SER A 49 -10.16 11.10 8.42
CA SER A 49 -11.13 10.36 7.60
C SER A 49 -11.40 8.94 8.13
N LYS A 50 -10.48 8.38 8.94
CA LYS A 50 -10.61 7.07 9.59
C LYS A 50 -11.14 7.18 11.01
N TRP A 51 -11.90 8.22 11.36
CA TRP A 51 -12.50 8.46 12.68
C TRP A 51 -13.15 7.21 13.33
N ARG A 52 -13.65 6.27 12.52
CA ARG A 52 -14.19 4.97 12.98
C ARG A 52 -13.19 4.13 13.80
N ILE A 53 -11.88 4.33 13.62
CA ILE A 53 -10.85 3.67 14.43
C ILE A 53 -11.00 4.03 15.91
N ILE A 54 -11.30 5.31 16.18
CA ILE A 54 -11.33 5.90 17.53
C ILE A 54 -12.75 5.86 18.11
N ALA A 55 -13.80 5.82 17.27
CA ALA A 55 -15.20 5.74 17.69
C ALA A 55 -15.60 4.46 18.44
N VAL A 56 -14.69 3.49 18.56
CA VAL A 56 -14.89 2.22 19.27
C VAL A 56 -14.24 2.27 20.65
N ARG A 57 -14.63 1.36 21.57
CA ARG A 57 -14.01 1.25 22.90
C ARG A 57 -12.47 1.19 22.82
N PRO A 58 -11.72 1.90 23.68
CA PRO A 58 -10.25 1.99 23.61
C PRO A 58 -9.51 0.65 23.48
N ARG A 59 -10.00 -0.39 24.15
CA ARG A 59 -9.43 -1.75 24.06
C ARG A 59 -9.35 -2.33 22.64
N PHE A 60 -10.19 -1.85 21.71
CA PHE A 60 -10.23 -2.30 20.31
C PHE A 60 -9.49 -1.37 19.35
N TRP A 61 -8.91 -0.26 19.82
CA TRP A 61 -8.21 0.68 18.96
C TRP A 61 -7.06 0.03 18.22
N TRP A 62 -6.28 -0.80 18.90
CA TRP A 62 -5.14 -1.50 18.29
C TRP A 62 -5.57 -2.37 17.10
N ALA A 63 -6.62 -3.17 17.27
CA ALA A 63 -7.17 -4.01 16.21
C ALA A 63 -7.70 -3.16 15.03
N ASN A 64 -8.37 -2.04 15.31
CA ASN A 64 -8.89 -1.15 14.28
C ASN A 64 -7.79 -0.39 13.53
N ILE A 65 -6.74 0.05 14.21
CA ILE A 65 -5.57 0.66 13.57
C ILE A 65 -4.97 -0.35 12.59
N GLN A 66 -4.69 -1.57 13.07
CA GLN A 66 -4.12 -2.64 12.26
C GLN A 66 -4.97 -2.99 11.03
N ALA A 67 -6.30 -3.01 11.16
CA ALA A 67 -7.21 -3.27 10.06
C ALA A 67 -7.25 -2.15 9.00
N ASN A 68 -6.81 -0.94 9.34
CA ASN A 68 -6.80 0.21 8.43
C ASN A 68 -5.39 0.63 7.98
N LEU A 69 -4.34 -0.10 8.36
CA LEU A 69 -2.95 0.27 8.02
C LEU A 69 -2.71 0.32 6.51
N VAL A 70 -3.26 -0.61 5.72
CA VAL A 70 -3.12 -0.63 4.25
C VAL A 70 -3.77 0.60 3.63
N ASP A 71 -4.95 0.96 4.11
CA ASP A 71 -5.70 2.13 3.64
C ASP A 71 -5.03 3.45 4.04
N LEU A 72 -4.45 3.51 5.25
CA LEU A 72 -3.62 4.63 5.70
C LEU A 72 -2.33 4.74 4.87
N THR A 73 -1.67 3.63 4.57
CA THR A 73 -0.45 3.59 3.76
C THR A 73 -0.69 4.18 2.37
N VAL A 74 -1.79 3.78 1.71
CA VAL A 74 -2.16 4.33 0.40
C VAL A 74 -2.53 5.81 0.52
N GLY A 75 -3.35 6.20 1.50
CA GLY A 75 -3.76 7.60 1.68
C GLY A 75 -2.58 8.54 1.95
N ILE A 76 -1.70 8.17 2.89
CA ILE A 76 -0.49 8.93 3.22
C ILE A 76 0.47 8.97 2.02
N GLY A 77 0.67 7.83 1.34
CA GLY A 77 1.53 7.76 0.17
C GLY A 77 1.04 8.64 -0.98
N VAL A 78 -0.26 8.63 -1.28
CA VAL A 78 -0.86 9.53 -2.28
C VAL A 78 -0.62 11.00 -1.92
N VAL A 79 -0.84 11.38 -0.66
CA VAL A 79 -0.58 12.76 -0.20
C VAL A 79 0.91 13.10 -0.36
N GLY A 80 1.81 12.21 0.04
CA GLY A 80 3.26 12.41 -0.16
C GLY A 80 3.62 12.68 -1.62
N LEU A 81 3.04 11.92 -2.56
CA LEU A 81 3.27 12.11 -3.99
C LEU A 81 2.67 13.42 -4.53
N MET A 82 1.54 13.91 -3.99
CA MET A 82 0.93 15.19 -4.41
C MET A 82 1.80 16.41 -4.05
N TYR A 83 2.59 16.31 -2.99
CA TYR A 83 3.43 17.40 -2.48
C TYR A 83 4.87 17.36 -3.00
N LEU A 84 5.19 16.47 -3.93
CA LEU A 84 6.50 16.49 -4.57
C LEU A 84 6.71 17.80 -5.35
N PRO A 85 7.92 18.38 -5.34
CA PRO A 85 8.22 19.59 -6.10
C PRO A 85 7.95 19.45 -7.61
N THR A 86 8.12 18.24 -8.15
CA THR A 86 7.87 17.89 -9.55
C THR A 86 6.40 17.63 -9.87
N SER A 87 5.52 17.65 -8.87
CA SER A 87 4.10 17.33 -9.02
C SER A 87 3.32 18.47 -9.68
N VAL A 88 3.19 18.41 -11.00
CA VAL A 88 2.33 19.31 -11.78
C VAL A 88 0.84 19.09 -11.49
N PHE A 89 0.00 20.09 -11.82
CA PHE A 89 -1.45 20.03 -11.59
C PHE A 89 -2.11 18.75 -12.11
N TYR A 90 -1.82 18.37 -13.35
CA TYR A 90 -2.36 17.14 -13.96
C TYR A 90 -1.97 15.87 -13.20
N PHE A 91 -0.77 15.82 -12.63
CA PHE A 91 -0.31 14.70 -11.84
C PHE A 91 -1.06 14.63 -10.49
N ARG A 92 -1.29 15.76 -9.82
CA ARG A 92 -2.13 15.83 -8.61
C ARG A 92 -3.57 15.39 -8.88
N VAL A 93 -4.14 15.81 -10.01
CA VAL A 93 -5.48 15.38 -10.44
C VAL A 93 -5.52 13.87 -10.67
N ALA A 94 -4.53 13.31 -11.38
CA ALA A 94 -4.43 11.87 -11.60
C ALA A 94 -4.34 11.09 -10.28
N LEU A 95 -3.52 11.55 -9.33
CA LEU A 95 -3.43 10.96 -7.99
C LEU A 95 -4.75 11.05 -7.22
N ALA A 96 -5.47 12.16 -7.31
CA ALA A 96 -6.78 12.30 -6.66
C ALA A 96 -7.82 11.33 -7.24
N VAL A 97 -7.83 11.17 -8.57
CA VAL A 97 -8.70 10.18 -9.25
C VAL A 97 -8.32 8.76 -8.84
N LEU A 98 -7.04 8.42 -8.82
CA LEU A 98 -6.57 7.10 -8.37
C LEU A 98 -6.96 6.83 -6.91
N TYR A 99 -6.89 7.84 -6.04
CA TYR A 99 -7.31 7.70 -4.65
C TYR A 99 -8.83 7.60 -4.48
N ALA A 100 -9.61 8.30 -5.30
CA ALA A 100 -11.06 8.12 -5.35
C ALA A 100 -11.42 6.68 -5.79
N ILE A 101 -10.76 6.16 -6.83
CA ILE A 101 -10.90 4.77 -7.27
C ILE A 101 -10.50 3.80 -6.15
N TRP A 102 -9.41 4.10 -5.44
CA TRP A 102 -8.99 3.31 -4.29
C TRP A 102 -10.10 3.21 -3.24
N LEU A 103 -10.64 4.34 -2.79
CA LEU A 103 -11.66 4.38 -1.73
C LEU A 103 -12.99 3.74 -2.16
N VAL A 104 -13.40 3.96 -3.41
CA VAL A 104 -14.73 3.59 -3.89
C VAL A 104 -14.78 2.16 -4.43
N VAL A 105 -13.78 1.77 -5.23
CA VAL A 105 -13.82 0.53 -6.01
C VAL A 105 -12.90 -0.52 -5.41
N ILE A 106 -11.65 -0.16 -5.10
CA ILE A 106 -10.62 -1.14 -4.72
C ILE A 106 -10.80 -1.56 -3.26
N LYS A 107 -10.92 -0.60 -2.34
CA LYS A 107 -11.01 -0.84 -0.89
C LYS A 107 -12.17 -1.78 -0.49
N PRO A 108 -13.39 -1.69 -1.05
CA PRO A 108 -14.50 -2.57 -0.65
C PRO A 108 -14.35 -4.02 -1.11
N MET A 109 -13.37 -4.31 -1.98
CA MET A 109 -13.14 -5.66 -2.47
C MET A 109 -12.66 -6.58 -1.33
N SER A 110 -13.14 -7.82 -1.31
CA SER A 110 -12.90 -8.77 -0.22
C SER A 110 -12.50 -10.18 -0.65
N LYS A 111 -12.48 -10.48 -1.96
CA LYS A 111 -12.00 -11.78 -2.44
C LYS A 111 -10.49 -11.88 -2.19
N ARG A 112 -9.97 -13.07 -1.88
CA ARG A 112 -8.54 -13.31 -1.56
C ARG A 112 -7.57 -12.65 -2.56
N TRP A 113 -7.81 -12.82 -3.87
CA TRP A 113 -6.95 -12.20 -4.88
C TRP A 113 -7.03 -10.66 -4.87
N GLN A 114 -8.20 -10.10 -4.54
CA GLN A 114 -8.40 -8.65 -4.44
C GLN A 114 -7.72 -8.07 -3.19
N VAL A 115 -7.74 -8.80 -2.08
CA VAL A 115 -7.00 -8.43 -0.85
C VAL A 115 -5.49 -8.48 -1.10
N ALA A 116 -5.01 -9.48 -1.85
CA ALA A 116 -3.62 -9.53 -2.30
C ALA A 116 -3.28 -8.31 -3.18
N MET A 117 -4.15 -7.95 -4.13
CA MET A 117 -3.98 -6.76 -4.97
C MET A 117 -3.96 -5.45 -4.14
N GLN A 118 -4.84 -5.31 -3.15
CA GLN A 118 -4.82 -4.16 -2.22
C GLN A 118 -3.48 -4.04 -1.48
N SER A 119 -2.94 -5.17 -1.01
CA SER A 119 -1.65 -5.21 -0.32
C SER A 119 -0.50 -4.80 -1.24
N LEU A 120 -0.52 -5.26 -2.50
CA LEU A 120 0.48 -4.87 -3.50
C LEU A 120 0.40 -3.38 -3.87
N ILE A 121 -0.81 -2.83 -4.02
CA ILE A 121 -0.99 -1.40 -4.28
C ILE A 121 -0.46 -0.56 -3.10
N ALA A 122 -0.70 -1.00 -1.86
CA ALA A 122 -0.15 -0.33 -0.69
C ALA A 122 1.38 -0.38 -0.63
N ILE A 123 2.00 -1.50 -1.02
CA ILE A 123 3.46 -1.57 -1.18
C ILE A 123 3.92 -0.59 -2.26
N PHE A 124 3.30 -0.61 -3.44
CA PHE A 124 3.69 0.25 -4.55
C PHE A 124 3.62 1.73 -4.19
N VAL A 125 2.48 2.18 -3.70
CA VAL A 125 2.23 3.59 -3.35
C VAL A 125 3.05 4.00 -2.12
N GLY A 126 3.02 3.18 -1.06
CA GLY A 126 3.69 3.48 0.20
C GLY A 126 5.20 3.54 0.07
N VAL A 127 5.82 2.52 -0.53
CA VAL A 127 7.29 2.47 -0.70
C VAL A 127 7.74 3.55 -1.68
N THR A 128 7.02 3.78 -2.79
CA THR A 128 7.40 4.84 -3.73
C THR A 128 7.35 6.21 -3.07
N ALA A 129 6.27 6.54 -2.36
CA ALA A 129 6.15 7.81 -1.66
C ALA A 129 7.26 7.99 -0.61
N LEU A 130 7.54 6.94 0.18
CA LEU A 130 8.58 6.98 1.20
C LEU A 130 9.98 7.17 0.60
N MET A 131 10.32 6.40 -0.44
CA MET A 131 11.66 6.45 -1.03
C MET A 131 11.94 7.78 -1.73
N VAL A 132 10.94 8.42 -2.33
CA VAL A 132 11.13 9.73 -2.97
C VAL A 132 11.49 10.83 -1.96
N VAL A 133 10.96 10.77 -0.74
CA VAL A 133 11.25 11.77 0.32
C VAL A 133 12.35 11.34 1.29
N SER A 134 12.78 10.07 1.22
CA SER A 134 13.69 9.46 2.20
C SER A 134 15.03 10.16 2.33
N TYR A 135 15.52 10.83 1.29
CA TYR A 135 16.84 11.48 1.27
C TYR A 135 16.97 12.62 2.29
N GLU A 136 15.86 13.22 2.74
CA GLU A 136 15.85 14.28 3.76
C GLU A 136 15.63 13.73 5.17
N TRP A 137 15.32 12.44 5.30
CA TRP A 137 14.86 11.85 6.55
C TRP A 137 15.95 11.00 7.20
N PRO A 138 16.00 10.93 8.55
CA PRO A 138 16.92 10.04 9.23
C PRO A 138 16.61 8.58 8.87
N VAL A 139 17.66 7.80 8.61
CA VAL A 139 17.59 6.39 8.20
C VAL A 139 16.66 5.58 9.11
N SER A 140 16.74 5.82 10.43
CA SER A 140 15.90 5.12 11.42
C SER A 140 14.40 5.27 11.16
N VAL A 141 13.95 6.47 10.76
CA VAL A 141 12.53 6.73 10.44
C VAL A 141 12.14 5.98 9.17
N VAL A 142 12.99 5.99 8.14
CA VAL A 142 12.74 5.26 6.89
C VAL A 142 12.62 3.76 7.15
N VAL A 143 13.54 3.19 7.93
CA VAL A 143 13.54 1.75 8.28
C VAL A 143 12.28 1.36 9.06
N ILE A 144 11.86 2.17 10.04
CA ILE A 144 10.63 1.93 10.81
C ILE A 144 9.41 1.99 9.89
N LEU A 145 9.34 2.96 8.97
CA LEU A 145 8.22 3.08 8.04
C LEU A 145 8.19 1.93 7.02
N MET A 146 9.35 1.49 6.52
CA MET A 146 9.47 0.31 5.68
C MET A 146 8.97 -0.95 6.40
N PHE A 147 9.35 -1.13 7.67
CA PHE A 147 8.82 -2.18 8.53
C PHE A 147 7.29 -2.13 8.61
N LEU A 148 6.72 -0.95 8.88
CA LEU A 148 5.28 -0.77 9.01
C LEU A 148 4.53 -1.05 7.69
N ILE A 149 5.08 -0.64 6.55
CA ILE A 149 4.52 -0.93 5.23
C ILE A 149 4.51 -2.44 4.97
N GLY A 150 5.64 -3.13 5.20
CA GLY A 150 5.74 -4.59 5.04
C GLY A 150 4.80 -5.34 5.97
N TYR A 151 4.80 -4.96 7.26
CA TYR A 151 3.92 -5.53 8.28
C TYR A 151 2.44 -5.37 7.91
N SER A 152 2.05 -4.15 7.53
CA SER A 152 0.68 -3.81 7.13
C SER A 152 0.20 -4.68 5.95
N SER A 153 1.02 -4.76 4.90
CA SER A 153 0.67 -5.48 3.68
C SER A 153 0.62 -6.99 3.89
N ALA A 154 1.56 -7.57 4.64
CA ALA A 154 1.51 -8.99 4.99
C ALA A 154 0.30 -9.32 5.86
N ARG A 155 0.03 -8.51 6.88
CA ARG A 155 -1.11 -8.71 7.78
C ARG A 155 -2.43 -8.70 7.02
N HIS A 156 -2.61 -7.74 6.13
CA HIS A 156 -3.82 -7.61 5.32
C HIS A 156 -4.02 -8.83 4.41
N PHE A 157 -2.95 -9.31 3.78
CA PHE A 157 -2.98 -10.53 2.99
C PHE A 157 -3.33 -11.77 3.83
N LEU A 158 -2.62 -12.00 4.94
CA LEU A 158 -2.79 -13.17 5.81
C LEU A 158 -4.17 -13.24 6.46
N HIS A 159 -4.77 -12.09 6.78
CA HIS A 159 -6.13 -12.02 7.30
C HIS A 159 -7.17 -12.63 6.32
N SER A 160 -6.90 -12.68 5.01
CA SER A 160 -7.82 -13.32 4.05
C SER A 160 -7.76 -14.86 4.05
N TYR A 161 -6.82 -15.43 4.80
CA TYR A 161 -6.58 -16.85 4.97
C TYR A 161 -6.83 -17.35 6.39
N ASP A 162 -7.32 -16.48 7.29
CA ASP A 162 -7.59 -16.80 8.70
C ASP A 162 -6.36 -17.41 9.40
N GLU A 163 -5.17 -16.89 9.10
CA GLU A 163 -3.89 -17.40 9.61
C GLU A 163 -3.74 -17.20 11.13
N GLU A 164 -3.48 -18.28 11.86
CA GLU A 164 -3.31 -18.26 13.31
C GLU A 164 -2.10 -17.40 13.73
N GLN A 165 -1.00 -17.51 12.99
CA GLN A 165 0.25 -16.80 13.29
C GLN A 165 0.38 -15.48 12.51
N THR A 166 -0.74 -14.79 12.26
CA THR A 166 -0.77 -13.54 11.49
C THR A 166 0.25 -12.51 12.01
N VAL A 167 0.37 -12.34 13.33
CA VAL A 167 1.28 -11.33 13.91
C VAL A 167 2.73 -11.66 13.63
N LEU A 168 3.14 -12.92 13.82
CA LEU A 168 4.53 -13.36 13.66
C LEU A 168 4.96 -13.27 12.19
N LEU A 169 4.16 -13.85 11.28
CA LEU A 169 4.48 -13.84 9.85
C LEU A 169 4.50 -12.41 9.28
N SER A 170 3.59 -11.54 9.74
CA SER A 170 3.61 -10.13 9.34
C SER A 170 4.83 -9.39 9.87
N ALA A 171 5.28 -9.69 11.10
CA ALA A 171 6.49 -9.10 11.66
C ALA A 171 7.74 -9.54 10.90
N ILE A 172 7.85 -10.83 10.56
CA ILE A 172 8.94 -11.35 9.72
C ILE A 172 8.96 -10.62 8.37
N TRP A 173 7.81 -10.45 7.73
CA TRP A 173 7.74 -9.73 6.45
C TRP A 173 8.07 -8.23 6.59
N GLY A 174 7.65 -7.61 7.70
CA GLY A 174 8.06 -6.27 8.05
C GLY A 174 9.58 -6.14 8.19
N LEU A 175 10.25 -7.10 8.83
CA LEU A 175 11.71 -7.11 8.97
C LEU A 175 12.41 -7.20 7.61
N VAL A 176 11.93 -8.06 6.71
CA VAL A 176 12.45 -8.14 5.32
C VAL A 176 12.36 -6.79 4.62
N PHE A 177 11.23 -6.08 4.76
CA PHE A 177 11.07 -4.74 4.21
C PHE A 177 12.00 -3.72 4.85
N ALA A 178 12.20 -3.79 6.17
CA ALA A 178 13.08 -2.91 6.92
C ALA A 178 14.54 -3.06 6.48
N GLU A 179 15.02 -4.30 6.33
CA GLU A 179 16.38 -4.61 5.88
C GLU A 179 16.62 -4.18 4.44
N LEU A 180 15.70 -4.53 3.53
CA LEU A 180 15.80 -4.11 2.13
C LEU A 180 15.67 -2.59 1.98
N GLY A 181 14.84 -1.95 2.81
CA GLY A 181 14.70 -0.49 2.87
C GLY A 181 15.95 0.22 3.41
N TRP A 182 16.62 -0.39 4.39
CA TRP A 182 17.89 0.11 4.91
C TRP A 182 19.00 0.02 3.84
N LEU A 183 19.11 -1.12 3.16
CA LEU A 183 20.07 -1.30 2.06
C LEU A 183 19.79 -0.32 0.92
N SER A 184 18.52 -0.19 0.52
CA SER A 184 18.14 0.70 -0.57
C SER A 184 18.36 2.16 -0.21
N TYR A 185 18.22 2.58 1.04
CA TYR A 185 18.48 3.96 1.47
C TYR A 185 19.85 4.47 0.99
N TYR A 186 20.88 3.61 1.04
CA TYR A 186 22.23 3.97 0.57
C TYR A 186 22.47 3.68 -0.92
N TRP A 187 21.71 2.76 -1.52
CA TRP A 187 21.85 2.33 -2.91
C TRP A 187 20.55 2.50 -3.71
N THR A 188 19.94 3.69 -3.63
CA THR A 188 18.69 3.98 -4.33
C THR A 188 18.94 4.38 -5.78
N TYR A 189 18.43 3.57 -6.71
CA TYR A 189 18.21 3.97 -8.09
C TYR A 189 16.72 4.23 -8.31
N SER A 190 16.40 5.27 -9.08
CA SER A 190 15.01 5.65 -9.37
C SER A 190 14.80 5.74 -10.87
N TYR A 191 13.76 5.06 -11.36
CA TYR A 191 13.42 4.97 -12.78
C TYR A 191 12.21 5.82 -13.11
N GLY A 192 12.17 6.37 -14.33
CA GLY A 192 10.97 7.03 -14.84
C GLY A 192 10.58 8.28 -14.05
N LYS A 193 11.54 9.20 -13.81
CA LYS A 193 11.34 10.47 -13.07
C LYS A 193 10.10 11.29 -13.50
N SER A 194 9.62 11.10 -14.73
CA SER A 194 8.41 11.74 -15.28
C SER A 194 7.09 11.18 -14.70
N LEU A 195 7.07 9.93 -14.24
CA LEU A 195 5.89 9.26 -13.67
C LEU A 195 6.11 9.01 -12.17
N PHE A 196 5.18 9.48 -11.33
CA PHE A 196 5.20 9.25 -9.88
C PHE A 196 6.41 9.82 -9.12
N GLY A 197 7.11 10.81 -9.68
CA GLY A 197 8.35 11.35 -9.10
C GLY A 197 9.55 10.39 -9.22
N GLY A 198 9.39 9.30 -9.97
CA GLY A 198 10.37 8.23 -10.13
C GLY A 198 10.09 7.05 -9.21
N VAL A 199 9.94 5.86 -9.81
CA VAL A 199 9.72 4.62 -9.06
C VAL A 199 11.08 4.09 -8.63
N SER A 200 11.27 3.98 -7.31
CA SER A 200 12.51 3.44 -6.75
C SER A 200 12.68 1.96 -7.11
N GLN A 201 13.91 1.55 -7.36
CA GLN A 201 14.27 0.15 -7.63
C GLN A 201 13.76 -0.78 -6.52
N VAL A 202 13.87 -0.36 -5.26
CA VAL A 202 13.42 -1.15 -4.12
C VAL A 202 11.90 -1.36 -4.12
N THR A 203 11.10 -0.40 -4.60
CA THR A 203 9.65 -0.59 -4.77
C THR A 203 9.38 -1.81 -5.66
N ILE A 204 10.06 -1.91 -6.80
CA ILE A 204 9.87 -2.99 -7.77
C ILE A 204 10.33 -4.32 -7.17
N ILE A 205 11.51 -4.36 -6.54
CA ILE A 205 12.03 -5.56 -5.89
C ILE A 205 11.04 -6.06 -4.84
N LEU A 206 10.55 -5.19 -3.95
CA LEU A 206 9.63 -5.56 -2.87
C LEU A 206 8.26 -6.03 -3.39
N LEU A 207 7.77 -5.45 -4.49
CA LEU A 207 6.56 -5.94 -5.16
C LEU A 207 6.74 -7.36 -5.67
N LEU A 208 7.83 -7.62 -6.38
CA LEU A 208 8.12 -8.93 -6.96
C LEU A 208 8.35 -9.99 -5.87
N PHE A 209 9.12 -9.65 -4.83
CA PHE A 209 9.30 -10.50 -3.66
C PHE A 209 7.96 -10.80 -2.97
N SER A 210 7.10 -9.79 -2.80
CA SER A 210 5.77 -9.96 -2.20
C SER A 210 4.85 -10.81 -3.06
N LEU A 211 4.95 -10.70 -4.39
CA LEU A 211 4.22 -11.57 -5.32
C LEU A 211 4.63 -13.03 -5.16
N VAL A 212 5.94 -13.32 -5.14
CA VAL A 212 6.46 -14.67 -4.92
C VAL A 212 6.04 -15.19 -3.55
N ALA A 213 6.21 -14.40 -2.48
CA ALA A 213 5.82 -14.77 -1.13
C ALA A 213 4.30 -15.07 -1.03
N SER A 214 3.46 -14.26 -1.65
CA SER A 214 2.01 -14.48 -1.67
C SER A 214 1.63 -15.79 -2.37
N LYS A 215 2.36 -16.16 -3.43
CA LYS A 215 2.14 -17.39 -4.19
C LYS A 215 2.68 -18.62 -3.47
N ALA A 216 3.83 -18.50 -2.83
CA ALA A 216 4.38 -19.52 -1.96
C ALA A 216 3.41 -19.83 -0.81
N TYR A 217 2.88 -18.80 -0.16
CA TYR A 217 1.87 -18.97 0.90
C TYR A 217 0.56 -19.58 0.38
N GLN A 218 0.08 -19.16 -0.79
CA GLN A 218 -1.08 -19.78 -1.44
C GLN A 218 -0.89 -21.27 -1.70
N SER A 219 0.28 -21.67 -2.22
CA SER A 219 0.64 -23.06 -2.48
C SER A 219 0.69 -23.85 -1.17
N TYR A 220 1.36 -23.32 -0.15
CA TYR A 220 1.42 -23.93 1.18
C TYR A 220 0.04 -24.11 1.80
N ASN A 221 -0.84 -23.11 1.75
CA ASN A 221 -2.16 -23.25 2.35
C ASN A 221 -3.02 -24.30 1.61
N LYS A 222 -2.88 -24.43 0.29
CA LYS A 222 -3.63 -25.39 -0.53
C LYS A 222 -3.09 -26.82 -0.43
N HIS A 223 -1.77 -26.98 -0.35
CA HIS A 223 -1.10 -28.28 -0.51
C HIS A 223 -0.30 -28.74 0.73
N LYS A 224 -0.21 -27.90 1.78
CA LYS A 224 0.66 -28.07 2.97
C LYS A 224 2.15 -28.21 2.64
N ALA A 225 2.51 -27.94 1.39
CA ALA A 225 3.87 -27.92 0.87
C ALA A 225 3.94 -26.88 -0.25
N ILE A 226 5.09 -26.23 -0.40
CA ILE A 226 5.31 -25.26 -1.47
C ILE A 226 5.67 -26.05 -2.73
N ARG A 227 4.78 -26.06 -3.71
CA ARG A 227 5.01 -26.74 -4.99
C ARG A 227 5.65 -25.77 -5.97
N PHE A 228 6.75 -26.19 -6.59
CA PHE A 228 7.46 -25.37 -7.57
C PHE A 228 6.56 -24.97 -8.75
N SER A 229 5.62 -25.82 -9.16
CA SER A 229 4.64 -25.54 -10.22
C SER A 229 3.79 -24.30 -9.97
N ASP A 230 3.53 -23.96 -8.70
CA ASP A 230 2.62 -22.86 -8.34
C ASP A 230 3.36 -21.52 -8.23
N ILE A 231 4.69 -21.57 -8.06
CA ILE A 231 5.55 -20.40 -7.82
C ILE A 231 6.55 -20.13 -8.94
N SER A 232 6.75 -21.06 -9.87
CA SER A 232 7.80 -20.95 -10.91
C SER A 232 7.64 -19.70 -11.77
N ALA A 233 6.43 -19.42 -12.26
CA ALA A 233 6.17 -18.25 -13.10
C ALA A 233 6.50 -16.90 -12.41
N PRO A 234 5.96 -16.58 -11.21
CA PRO A 234 6.32 -15.33 -10.53
C PRO A 234 7.78 -15.32 -10.08
N MET A 235 8.37 -16.46 -9.75
CA MET A 235 9.79 -16.56 -9.35
C MET A 235 10.72 -16.26 -10.53
N ILE A 236 10.50 -16.86 -11.70
CA ILE A 236 11.29 -16.61 -12.91
C ILE A 236 11.15 -15.15 -13.34
N LEU A 237 9.93 -14.60 -13.31
CA LEU A 237 9.70 -13.19 -13.60
C LEU A 237 10.46 -12.29 -12.62
N THR A 238 10.44 -12.61 -11.33
CA THR A 238 11.15 -11.85 -10.29
C THR A 238 12.64 -11.86 -10.53
N ILE A 239 13.24 -13.04 -10.74
CA ILE A 239 14.67 -13.19 -11.01
C ILE A 239 15.05 -12.46 -12.30
N GLY A 240 14.27 -12.64 -13.37
CA GLY A 240 14.52 -12.01 -14.66
C GLY A 240 14.50 -10.49 -14.59
N ILE A 241 13.48 -9.90 -13.97
CA ILE A 241 13.38 -8.44 -13.83
C ILE A 241 14.51 -7.91 -12.94
N ILE A 242 14.82 -8.55 -11.82
CA ILE A 242 15.90 -8.11 -10.93
C ILE A 242 17.25 -8.17 -11.64
N LEU A 243 17.53 -9.24 -12.39
CA LEU A 243 18.74 -9.34 -13.20
C LEU A 243 18.81 -8.23 -14.25
N VAL A 244 17.71 -7.98 -14.96
CA VAL A 244 17.66 -6.89 -15.96
C VAL A 244 17.95 -5.55 -15.31
N MET A 245 17.33 -5.28 -14.15
CA MET A 245 17.53 -4.05 -13.41
C MET A 245 18.98 -3.89 -12.93
N LEU A 246 19.57 -4.93 -12.36
CA LEU A 246 20.93 -4.88 -11.80
C LEU A 246 22.03 -4.87 -12.88
N VAL A 247 21.83 -5.52 -14.02
CA VAL A 247 22.85 -5.64 -15.07
C VAL A 247 22.75 -4.52 -16.10
N PHE A 248 21.53 -4.20 -16.56
CA PHE A 248 21.34 -3.27 -17.69
C PHE A 248 20.92 -1.87 -17.26
N LEU A 249 20.16 -1.76 -16.16
CA LEU A 249 19.63 -0.47 -15.71
C LEU A 249 20.46 0.16 -14.58
N ASN A 250 21.43 -0.57 -14.04
CA ASN A 250 22.34 -0.11 -13.01
C ASN A 250 23.73 0.27 -13.56
N SER A 251 23.90 0.25 -14.89
CA SER A 251 25.11 0.75 -15.52
C SER A 251 25.11 2.28 -15.44
N VAL A 252 26.03 2.82 -14.64
CA VAL A 252 26.50 4.19 -14.86
C VAL A 252 27.23 4.15 -16.19
N VAL A 253 26.55 4.55 -17.27
CA VAL A 253 27.26 4.94 -18.49
C VAL A 253 27.98 6.23 -18.11
N ILE A 254 29.27 6.10 -17.79
CA ILE A 254 30.21 7.21 -17.58
C ILE A 254 30.36 7.97 -18.90
#